data_AF-A0A7V1SJY2-F1
#
_entry.id   AF-A0A7V1SJY2-F1
#
_cell.length_a   1.000
_cell.length_b   1.000
_cell.length_c   1.000
_cell.angle_alpha   90.00
_cell.angle_beta   90.00
_cell.angle_gamma   90.00
#
_symmetry.space_group_name_H-M   'P 1'
#
loop_
_entity.id
_entity.type
_entity.pdbx_description
1 polymer ?
#
loop_
_entity_poly.entity_id
_entity_poly.type
_entity_poly.pdbx_seq_one_letter_code
_entity_poly.pdbx_strand_id
1 'polypeptide(L)' 'AKIDALADQKEKINLLCELNVIEQVANICHTTIVQRAWKGGQELDVHGWIYSIEDGILKDLNVCITNINEISQIHRIK' A
#
# COMPACT_ATOMS: atom_id res chain seq x y z
N ALA A 1 -5.81 -12.59 14.24
CA ALA A 1 -4.89 -11.92 13.31
C ALA A 1 -3.71 -11.34 14.10
N LYS A 2 -2.54 -11.03 13.50
CA LYS A 2 -1.36 -10.49 14.21
C LYS A 2 -1.67 -9.25 15.08
N ILE A 3 -2.69 -8.46 14.70
CA ILE A 3 -3.17 -7.29 15.43
C ILE A 3 -3.80 -7.67 16.78
N ASP A 4 -4.54 -8.78 16.85
CA ASP A 4 -5.24 -9.21 18.07
C ASP A 4 -4.28 -9.69 19.17
N ALA A 5 -3.03 -10.01 18.79
CA ALA A 5 -1.98 -10.45 19.70
C ALA A 5 -1.33 -9.30 20.49
N LEU A 6 -1.56 -8.05 20.10
CA LEU A 6 -1.06 -6.88 20.82
C LEU A 6 -1.92 -6.65 22.09
N ALA A 7 -1.30 -6.21 23.18
CA ALA A 7 -2.02 -5.91 24.42
C ALA A 7 -2.52 -4.45 24.45
N ASP A 8 -1.74 -3.52 23.88
CA ASP A 8 -2.04 -2.10 23.86
C ASP A 8 -2.95 -1.69 22.70
N GLN A 9 -3.95 -0.86 22.98
CA GLN A 9 -4.93 -0.42 22.00
C GLN A 9 -4.34 0.59 21.00
N LYS A 10 -3.39 1.42 21.43
CA LYS A 10 -2.73 2.38 20.55
C LYS A 10 -1.83 1.65 19.54
N GLU A 11 -1.05 0.67 19.99
CA GLU A 11 -0.28 -0.19 19.09
C GLU A 11 -1.16 -0.92 18.07
N LYS A 12 -2.35 -1.41 18.47
CA LYS A 12 -3.31 -2.02 17.54
C LYS A 12 -3.79 -1.06 16.46
N ILE A 13 -4.17 0.15 16.85
CA ILE A 13 -4.66 1.17 15.91
C ILE A 13 -3.54 1.55 14.94
N ASN A 14 -2.31 1.76 15.43
CA ASN A 14 -1.17 2.07 14.59
C ASN A 14 -0.91 0.96 13.56
N LEU A 15 -0.87 -0.29 14.00
CA LEU A 15 -0.69 -1.43 13.09
C LEU A 15 -1.84 -1.55 12.08
N LEU A 16 -3.08 -1.30 12.49
CA LEU A 16 -4.23 -1.30 11.58
C LEU A 16 -4.12 -0.20 10.52
N CYS A 17 -3.66 0.99 10.89
CA CYS A 17 -3.41 2.09 9.95
C CYS A 17 -2.31 1.72 8.94
N GLU A 18 -1.20 1.13 9.40
CA GLU A 18 -0.13 0.66 8.50
C GLU A 18 -0.65 -0.39 7.51
N LEU A 19 -1.39 -1.38 8.00
CA LEU A 19 -1.99 -2.41 7.15
C LEU A 19 -3.01 -1.84 6.17
N ASN A 20 -3.76 -0.82 6.58
CA ASN A 20 -4.68 -0.12 5.69
C ASN A 20 -3.94 0.55 4.54
N VAL A 21 -2.84 1.25 4.80
CA VAL A 21 -2.05 1.88 3.73
C VAL A 21 -1.50 0.83 2.75
N ILE A 22 -0.96 -0.28 3.27
CA ILE A 22 -0.42 -1.37 2.43
C ILE A 22 -1.52 -1.95 1.52
N GLU A 23 -2.70 -2.23 2.07
CA GLU A 23 -3.82 -2.76 1.31
C GLU A 23 -4.34 -1.76 0.26
N GLN A 24 -4.35 -0.46 0.61
CA GLN A 24 -4.82 0.57 -0.30
C GLN A 24 -3.85 0.82 -1.45
N VAL A 25 -2.53 0.68 -1.25
CA VAL A 25 -1.57 0.66 -2.35
C VAL A 25 -1.88 -0.48 -3.32
N ALA A 26 -2.14 -1.69 -2.82
CA ALA A 26 -2.52 -2.82 -3.66
C ALA A 26 -3.82 -2.54 -4.44
N ASN A 27 -4.85 -2.00 -3.77
CA ASN A 27 -6.12 -1.65 -4.40
C ASN A 27 -5.97 -0.60 -5.51
N ILE A 28 -5.13 0.42 -5.33
CA ILE A 28 -4.79 1.41 -6.36
C ILE A 28 -4.14 0.73 -7.57
N CYS A 29 -3.19 -0.17 -7.32
CA CYS A 29 -2.49 -0.92 -8.38
C CYS A 29 -3.41 -1.90 -9.12
N HIS A 30 -4.51 -2.32 -8.51
CA HIS A 30 -5.55 -3.15 -9.16
C HIS A 30 -6.52 -2.36 -10.04
N THR A 31 -6.51 -1.02 -9.99
CA THR A 31 -7.39 -0.22 -10.84
C THR A 31 -7.01 -0.32 -12.32
N THR A 32 -8.01 -0.20 -13.20
CA THR A 32 -7.80 -0.19 -14.65
C THR A 32 -6.96 0.99 -15.11
N ILE A 33 -6.98 2.10 -14.38
CA ILE A 33 -6.26 3.33 -14.69
C ILE A 33 -4.75 3.09 -14.56
N VAL A 34 -4.31 2.62 -13.39
CA VAL A 34 -2.89 2.37 -13.12
C VAL A 34 -2.35 1.27 -14.03
N GLN A 35 -3.09 0.17 -14.19
CA GLN A 35 -2.64 -0.92 -15.05
C GLN A 35 -2.55 -0.52 -16.53
N ARG A 36 -3.45 0.34 -17.02
CA ARG A 36 -3.36 0.88 -18.38
C ARG A 36 -2.17 1.81 -18.55
N ALA A 37 -1.85 2.63 -17.55
CA ALA A 37 -0.66 3.48 -17.58
C ALA A 37 0.61 2.62 -17.74
N TRP A 38 0.77 1.59 -16.91
CA TRP A 38 1.89 0.66 -17.03
C TRP A 38 1.90 -0.12 -18.36
N LYS A 39 0.76 -0.66 -18.81
CA LYS A 39 0.67 -1.33 -20.13
C LYS A 39 1.00 -0.38 -21.28
N GLY A 40 0.71 0.92 -21.12
CA GLY A 40 1.05 1.97 -22.07
C GLY A 40 2.50 2.46 -22.02
N GLY A 41 3.32 1.92 -21.12
CA GLY A 41 4.72 2.31 -20.94
C GLY A 41 4.91 3.64 -20.22
N GLN A 42 3.88 4.17 -19.55
CA GLN A 42 4.02 5.36 -18.73
C GLN A 42 4.75 5.02 -17.43
N GLU A 43 5.77 5.81 -17.08
CA GLU A 43 6.44 5.74 -15.78
C GLU A 43 5.49 6.21 -14.68
N LEU A 44 5.22 5.32 -13.72
CA LEU A 44 4.28 5.55 -12.61
C LEU A 44 4.64 4.64 -11.44
N ASP A 45 4.93 5.24 -10.28
CA ASP A 45 5.23 4.52 -9.04
C ASP A 45 4.16 4.81 -7.98
N VAL A 46 3.76 3.77 -7.24
CA VAL A 46 2.78 3.86 -6.16
C VAL A 46 3.46 3.54 -4.83
N HIS A 47 3.56 4.55 -3.96
CA HIS A 47 4.23 4.45 -2.65
C HIS A 47 3.24 4.42 -1.49
N GLY A 48 3.53 3.62 -0.46
CA GLY A 48 2.78 3.55 0.79
C GLY A 48 3.52 4.22 1.94
N TRP A 49 3.15 5.44 2.28
CA TRP A 49 3.70 6.17 3.42
C TRP A 49 2.63 6.48 4.46
N ILE A 50 3.04 6.58 5.72
CA ILE A 50 2.17 7.01 6.81
C ILE A 50 2.81 8.18 7.56
N TYR A 51 2.01 9.19 7.87
CA TYR A 51 2.45 10.36 8.61
C TYR A 51 1.88 10.33 10.02
N SER A 52 2.75 10.48 11.01
CA SER A 52 2.35 10.57 12.41
C SER A 52 2.18 12.04 12.81
N ILE A 53 0.99 12.37 13.33
CA ILE A 53 0.66 13.72 13.80
C ILE A 53 1.31 14.00 15.17
N GLU A 54 1.60 12.96 15.95
CA GLU A 54 2.14 13.10 17.31
C GLU A 54 3.59 13.59 17.31
N ASP A 55 4.42 13.07 16.41
CA ASP A 55 5.86 13.35 16.32
C ASP A 55 6.27 14.04 15.00
N GLY A 56 5.34 14.17 14.04
CA GLY A 56 5.59 14.81 12.75
C GLY A 56 6.44 13.98 11.79
N ILE A 57 6.65 12.69 12.07
CA ILE A 57 7.51 11.83 11.27
C ILE A 57 6.71 11.17 10.14
N LEU A 58 7.21 11.32 8.91
CA LEU A 58 6.77 10.54 7.77
C LEU A 58 7.54 9.21 7.76
N LYS A 59 6.80 8.10 7.85
CA LYS A 59 7.34 6.75 7.84
C LYS A 59 7.05 6.08 6.50
N ASP A 60 8.12 5.60 5.87
CA ASP A 60 8.01 4.70 4.73
C ASP A 60 7.65 3.29 5.20
N LEU A 61 6.60 2.69 4.64
CA LEU A 61 6.20 1.32 4.93
C LEU A 61 6.94 0.28 4.07
N ASN A 62 7.93 0.71 3.28
CA ASN A 62 8.66 -0.10 2.31
C ASN A 62 7.74 -0.79 1.30
N VAL A 63 6.64 -0.13 0.94
CA VAL A 63 5.73 -0.57 -0.11
C VAL A 63 5.82 0.41 -1.26
N CYS A 64 6.42 -0.07 -2.35
CA CYS A 64 6.51 0.64 -3.62
C CYS A 64 6.19 -0.36 -4.73
N ILE A 65 5.24 -0.01 -5.60
CA ILE A 65 4.90 -0.79 -6.79
C ILE A 65 5.14 0.07 -8.02
N THR A 66 6.05 -0.37 -8.88
CA THR A 66 6.54 0.43 -10.03
C THR A 66 6.03 -0.08 -11.37
N ASN A 67 5.54 -1.33 -11.43
CA ASN A 67 5.09 -1.93 -12.67
C ASN A 67 4.08 -3.08 -12.46
N ILE A 68 3.42 -3.46 -13.55
CA ILE A 68 2.40 -4.52 -13.56
C ILE A 68 2.94 -5.92 -13.20
N ASN A 69 4.26 -6.15 -13.25
CA ASN A 69 4.81 -7.46 -12.95
C ASN A 69 4.88 -7.75 -11.44
N GLU A 70 4.84 -6.71 -10.62
CA GLU A 70 4.87 -6.80 -9.16
C GLU A 70 3.49 -7.11 -8.56
N ILE A 71 2.39 -6.95 -9.33
CA ILE A 71 1.06 -7.35 -8.91
C ILE A 71 0.73 -8.80 -9.30
N SER A 72 -0.07 -9.47 -8.45
CA SER A 72 -0.53 -10.85 -8.68
C SER A 72 -1.24 -11.00 -10.02
N GLN A 73 -0.96 -12.10 -10.73
CA GLN A 73 -1.54 -12.39 -12.05
C GLN A 73 -3.07 -12.45 -12.03
N ILE A 74 -3.67 -12.83 -10.89
CA ILE A 74 -5.13 -12.92 -10.72
C ILE A 74 -5.80 -11.55 -10.85
N HIS A 75 -5.08 -10.48 -10.52
CA HIS A 75 -5.61 -9.11 -10.50
C HIS A 75 -5.18 -8.29 -11.71
N ARG A 76 -4.53 -8.89 -12.70
CA ARG A 76 -4.16 -8.21 -13.96
C ARG A 76 -5.36 -8.15 -14.90
N ILE A 77 -5.62 -6.97 -15.45
CA ILE A 77 -6.58 -6.80 -16.53
C ILE A 77 -6.10 -7.59 -17.76
N LYS A 78 -7.02 -8.27 -18.44
CA LYS A 78 -6.75 -8.95 -19.71
C LYS A 78 -6.21 -7.95 -20.75
#